data_AF-A0A820S185-F1
#
_entry.id   AF-A0A820S185-F1
#
_cell.length_a   1.000
_cell.length_b   1.000
_cell.length_c   1.000
_cell.angle_alpha   90.00
_cell.angle_beta   90.00
_cell.angle_gamma   90.00
#
_symmetry.space_group_name_H-M   'P 1'
#
loop_
_entity.id
_entity.type
_entity.pdbx_description
1 polymer ?
#
loop_
_entity_poly.entity_id
_entity_poly.type
_entity_poly.pdbx_seq_one_letter_code
_entity_poly.pdbx_strand_id
1 'polypeptide(L)' 'YFRCQANGRFADASSCKQGRYFECVYFGQYDLGLPNGVLYSRSCPPGLWFNALNDRCDYPSVVRC' A
#
# COMPACT_ATOMS: atom_id res chain seq x y z
N TYR A 1 15.13 -3.85 1.13
CA TYR A 1 14.44 -3.03 2.13
C TYR A 1 13.49 -2.09 1.38
N PHE A 2 12.23 -1.98 1.80
CA PHE A 2 11.24 -1.17 1.08
C PHE A 2 11.49 0.32 1.38
N ARG A 3 11.63 1.17 0.35
CA ARG A 3 11.70 2.63 0.50
C ARG A 3 10.46 3.27 -0.09
N CYS A 4 9.79 4.07 0.72
CA CYS A 4 8.82 5.04 0.28
C CYS A 4 9.48 6.08 -0.64
N GLN A 5 9.07 6.11 -1.91
CA GLN A 5 9.57 7.07 -2.92
C GLN A 5 8.52 8.11 -3.33
N ALA A 6 7.23 7.82 -3.11
CA ALA A 6 6.11 8.71 -3.42
C ALA A 6 4.91 8.40 -2.52
N ASN A 7 4.02 9.39 -2.35
CA ASN A 7 2.73 9.18 -1.69
C ASN A 7 1.87 8.23 -2.52
N GLY A 8 1.23 7.26 -1.88
CA GLY A 8 0.32 6.35 -2.59
C GLY A 8 -0.05 5.11 -1.79
N ARG A 9 -1.00 4.35 -2.34
CA ARG A 9 -1.37 3.04 -1.83
C ARG A 9 -0.87 1.98 -2.78
N PHE A 10 -0.27 0.94 -2.23
CA PHE A 10 0.40 -0.11 -2.98
C PHE A 10 -0.15 -1.45 -2.52
N ALA A 11 -0.59 -2.27 -3.48
CA ALA A 11 -0.91 -3.66 -3.21
C ALA A 11 0.36 -4.39 -2.78
N ASP A 12 0.28 -5.18 -1.72
CA ASP A 12 1.32 -6.15 -1.46
C ASP A 12 1.10 -7.35 -2.39
N ALA A 13 2.01 -7.57 -3.34
CA ALA A 13 1.89 -8.68 -4.29
C ALA A 13 1.83 -10.06 -3.58
N SER A 14 2.34 -10.17 -2.36
CA SER A 14 2.36 -11.40 -1.57
C SER A 14 1.08 -11.58 -0.72
N SER A 15 0.51 -10.48 -0.23
CA SER A 15 -0.63 -10.43 0.71
C SER A 15 -1.90 -9.81 0.13
N CYS A 16 -1.96 -9.63 -1.18
CA CYS A 16 -3.15 -9.14 -1.85
C CYS A 16 -4.39 -10.01 -1.58
N LYS A 17 -4.19 -11.35 -1.49
CA LYS A 17 -5.24 -12.31 -1.15
C LYS A 17 -5.74 -12.21 0.29
N GLN A 18 -5.04 -11.46 1.14
CA GLN A 18 -5.36 -11.22 2.54
C GLN A 18 -5.97 -9.82 2.74
N GLY A 19 -6.18 -9.06 1.66
CA GLY A 19 -6.66 -7.69 1.72
C GLY A 19 -5.66 -6.71 2.34
N ARG A 20 -4.38 -7.08 2.45
CA ARG A 20 -3.36 -6.18 3.00
C ARG A 20 -2.81 -5.27 1.92
N TYR A 21 -2.66 -3.99 2.25
CA TYR A 21 -2.03 -2.99 1.39
C TYR A 21 -1.18 -2.04 2.21
N PHE A 22 -0.25 -1.38 1.53
CA PHE A 22 0.62 -0.40 2.14
C PHE A 22 0.25 0.99 1.68
N GLU A 23 0.10 1.91 2.61
CA GLU A 23 -0.03 3.33 2.33
C GLU A 23 1.29 4.00 2.68
N CYS A 24 1.90 4.62 1.69
CA CYS A 24 3.14 5.33 1.84
C CYS A 24 2.85 6.83 1.95
N VAL A 25 3.39 7.45 2.99
CA VAL A 25 3.41 8.90 3.15
C VAL A 25 4.87 9.36 3.09
N TYR A 26 5.24 9.97 1.97
CA TYR A 26 6.56 10.46 1.65
C TYR A 26 6.66 11.97 1.94
N PHE A 27 7.68 12.36 2.72
CA PHE A 27 7.87 13.73 3.21
C PHE A 27 9.00 14.50 2.51
N GLY A 28 9.69 13.89 1.53
CA GLY A 28 10.63 14.63 0.68
C GLY A 28 12.01 14.91 1.27
N GLN A 29 12.30 14.50 2.50
CA GLN A 29 13.42 15.06 3.25
C GLN A 29 14.70 14.22 3.12
N TYR A 30 15.36 14.33 1.96
CA TYR A 30 16.61 13.62 1.67
C TYR A 30 17.87 14.26 2.30
N ASP A 31 17.81 15.52 2.73
CA ASP A 31 19.00 16.28 3.14
C ASP A 31 19.36 16.21 4.64
N LEU A 32 18.52 15.63 5.50
CA LEU A 32 18.70 15.70 6.97
C LEU A 32 18.83 14.33 7.66
N GLY A 33 19.03 13.24 6.91
CA GLY A 33 19.13 11.88 7.49
C GLY A 33 17.84 11.38 8.14
N LEU A 34 16.71 12.03 7.86
CA LEU A 34 15.39 11.67 8.33
C LEU A 34 14.78 10.55 7.46
N PRO A 35 13.83 9.77 8.00
CA PRO A 35 13.12 8.80 7.19
C PRO A 35 12.40 9.49 6.04
N ASN A 36 12.68 9.02 4.82
CA ASN A 36 12.13 9.54 3.57
C ASN A 36 10.58 9.57 3.57
N GLY A 37 9.98 8.67 4.35
CA GLY A 37 8.54 8.54 4.53
C GLY A 37 8.19 7.50 5.58
N VAL A 38 6.90 7.38 5.85
CA VAL A 38 6.33 6.35 6.73
C VAL A 38 5.48 5.40 5.89
N LEU A 39 5.66 4.10 6.16
CA LEU A 39 4.86 3.03 5.57
C LEU A 39 3.80 2.59 6.58
N TYR A 40 2.53 2.76 6.24
CA TYR A 40 1.42 2.24 7.01
C TYR A 40 0.94 0.94 6.39
N SER A 41 0.95 -0.15 7.16
CA SER A 41 0.27 -1.37 6.75
C SER A 41 -1.20 -1.29 7.12
N ARG A 42 -2.08 -1.34 6.12
CA ARG A 42 -3.53 -1.38 6.32
C ARG A 42 -4.10 -2.68 5.79
N SER A 43 -5.29 -3.01 6.29
CA SER A 43 -6.03 -4.18 5.87
C SER A 43 -7.43 -3.76 5.44
N CYS A 44 -7.88 -4.35 4.34
CA CYS A 44 -9.25 -4.28 3.91
C CYS A 44 -10.16 -5.04 4.87
N PRO A 45 -11.47 -4.74 4.86
CA PRO A 45 -12.46 -5.54 5.56
C PRO A 45 -12.38 -7.02 5.16
N PRO A 46 -12.80 -7.94 6.05
CA PRO A 46 -12.79 -9.37 5.76
C PRO A 46 -13.52 -9.70 4.45
N GLY A 47 -12.87 -10.48 3.58
CA GLY A 47 -13.42 -10.90 2.29
C GLY A 47 -13.21 -9.93 1.13
N LEU A 48 -12.58 -8.77 1.35
CA LEU A 48 -12.22 -7.81 0.30
C LEU A 48 -10.70 -7.75 0.11
N TRP A 49 -10.28 -7.55 -1.13
CA TRP A 49 -8.88 -7.42 -1.51
C TRP A 49 -8.57 -6.01 -1.99
N PHE A 50 -7.34 -5.55 -1.80
CA PHE A 50 -6.97 -4.21 -2.24
C PHE A 50 -6.81 -4.17 -3.76
N ASN A 51 -7.63 -3.35 -4.42
CA ASN A 51 -7.59 -3.10 -5.84
C ASN A 51 -6.67 -1.91 -6.15
N ALA A 52 -5.44 -2.20 -6.59
CA ALA A 52 -4.49 -1.16 -7.00
C ALA A 52 -4.94 -0.37 -8.26
N LEU A 53 -5.90 -0.87 -9.04
CA LEU A 53 -6.42 -0.14 -10.20
C LEU A 53 -7.33 1.03 -9.80
N ASN A 54 -7.97 0.94 -8.62
CA ASN A 54 -8.95 1.92 -8.15
C ASN A 54 -8.64 2.43 -6.73
N ASP A 55 -7.45 2.12 -6.20
CA ASP A 55 -6.96 2.47 -4.86
C ASP A 55 -7.92 2.18 -3.69
N ARG A 56 -8.69 1.08 -3.80
CA ARG A 56 -9.77 0.73 -2.87
C ARG A 56 -9.90 -0.76 -2.62
N CYS A 57 -10.50 -1.13 -1.50
CA CYS A 57 -10.87 -2.51 -1.23
C CYS A 57 -12.06 -2.91 -2.09
N ASP A 58 -11.90 -3.99 -2.86
CA ASP A 58 -12.88 -4.48 -3.80
C ASP A 58 -12.96 -6.01 -3.73
N TYR A 59 -13.93 -6.61 -4.41
CA TYR A 59 -14.13 -8.05 -4.33
C TYR A 59 -12.98 -8.80 -5.03
N PRO A 60 -12.56 -9.97 -4.49
CA PRO A 60 -11.46 -10.77 -5.06
C PRO A 60 -11.70 -11.20 -6.51
N SER A 61 -12.95 -11.24 -6.96
CA SER A 61 -13.33 -11.56 -8.35
C SER A 61 -12.92 -10.49 -9.36
N VAL A 62 -12.76 -9.24 -8.93
CA VAL A 62 -12.44 -8.09 -9.81
C VAL A 62 -11.06 -7.49 -9.51
N VAL A 63 -10.46 -7.86 -8.37
CA VAL A 63 -9.11 -7.43 -8.00
C VAL A 63 -8.09 -8.21 -8.81
N ARG A 64 -7.17 -7.49 -9.47
CA ARG A 64 -6.03 -8.12 -10.14
C ARG A 64 -4.83 -8.14 -9.21
N CYS A 65 -4.60 -9.34 -8.68
CA CYS A 65 -3.31 -9.82 -8.22
C CYS A 65 -2.92 -11.06 -9.02
#